data_AF-A0A553ZSH8-F1
#
_entry.id   AF-A0A553ZSH8-F1
#
_cell.length_a   1.000
_cell.length_b   1.000
_cell.length_c   1.000
_cell.angle_alpha   90.00
_cell.angle_beta   90.00
_cell.angle_gamma   90.00
#
_symmetry.space_group_name_H-M   'P 1'
#
loop_
_entity.id
_entity.type
_entity.pdbx_description
1 polymer ?
#
loop_
_entity_poly.entity_id
_entity_poly.type
_entity_poly.pdbx_seq_one_letter_code
_entity_poly.pdbx_strand_id
1 'polypeptide(L)'
;YYGADAHASGDPNKDPISRGVPMEKALEDESLIAWAMNGEDIPYLNGYPLRVVCGGWPGSVSGKWLQRIVIRNQKHDGTKMGAPSYSVP
;
A
#
# COMPACT_ATOMS: atom_id res chain seq x y z
N TYR A 1 -0.77 5.52 -2.38
CA TYR A 1 -0.70 4.79 -3.67
C TYR A 1 -2.06 4.17 -3.95
N TYR A 2 -2.27 3.65 -5.15
CA TYR A 2 -3.45 2.88 -5.53
C TYR A 2 -3.00 1.58 -6.20
N GLY A 3 -3.61 0.48 -5.77
CA GLY A 3 -3.37 -0.86 -6.30
C GLY A 3 -4.60 -1.42 -7.02
N ALA A 4 -4.45 -2.62 -7.58
CA ALA A 4 -5.51 -3.36 -8.26
C ALA A 4 -6.44 -4.13 -7.32
N ASP A 5 -6.36 -3.91 -6.00
CA ASP A 5 -7.21 -4.60 -5.03
C ASP A 5 -8.70 -4.35 -5.31
N ALA A 6 -9.52 -5.39 -5.10
CA ALA A 6 -10.97 -5.23 -5.03
C ALA A 6 -11.37 -4.86 -3.59
N HIS A 7 -12.48 -4.13 -3.44
CA HIS A 7 -13.06 -3.92 -2.12
C HIS A 7 -13.43 -5.28 -1.49
N ALA A 8 -13.25 -5.43 -0.17
CA ALA A 8 -13.45 -6.71 0.52
C ALA A 8 -14.88 -7.27 0.43
N SER A 9 -15.87 -6.41 0.14
CA SER A 9 -17.26 -6.85 -0.10
C SER A 9 -17.53 -7.29 -1.54
N GLY A 10 -16.56 -7.16 -2.46
CA GLY A 10 -16.75 -7.39 -3.90
C GLY A 10 -17.52 -6.29 -4.64
N ASP A 11 -17.89 -5.21 -3.96
CA ASP A 11 -18.61 -4.09 -4.57
C ASP A 11 -17.65 -3.23 -5.42
N PRO A 12 -17.84 -3.15 -6.74
CA PRO A 12 -16.93 -2.42 -7.62
C PRO A 12 -17.03 -0.90 -7.45
N ASN A 13 -18.07 -0.39 -6.77
CA ASN A 13 -18.26 1.05 -6.54
C ASN A 13 -17.57 1.54 -5.26
N LYS A 14 -16.91 0.66 -4.51
CA LYS A 14 -16.20 1.01 -3.28
C LYS A 14 -14.70 0.95 -3.50
N ASP A 15 -14.01 1.95 -2.96
CA ASP A 15 -12.55 1.98 -3.00
C ASP A 15 -11.96 0.89 -2.10
N PRO A 16 -11.00 0.08 -2.60
CA PRO A 16 -10.26 -0.85 -1.77
C PRO A 16 -9.41 -0.11 -0.72
N ILE A 17 -8.72 -0.87 0.13
CA ILE A 17 -7.77 -0.29 1.07
C ILE A 17 -6.75 0.59 0.34
N SER A 18 -6.61 1.83 0.78
CA SER A 18 -5.64 2.77 0.21
C SER A 18 -5.03 3.56 1.34
N ARG A 19 -3.77 3.23 1.67
CA ARG A 19 -3.01 3.91 2.71
C ARG A 19 -1.83 4.69 2.13
N GLY A 20 -1.34 5.63 2.93
CA GLY A 20 -0.17 6.43 2.61
C GLY A 20 0.78 6.52 3.80
N VAL A 21 1.99 6.98 3.54
CA VAL A 21 3.01 7.29 4.53
C VAL A 21 3.42 8.76 4.38
N PRO A 22 3.99 9.41 5.42
CA PRO A 22 4.63 10.70 5.28
C PRO A 22 5.75 10.69 4.23
N MET A 23 6.08 11.86 3.67
CA MET A 23 7.12 11.99 2.64
C MET A 23 8.48 11.48 3.12
N GLU A 24 8.86 11.78 4.36
CA GLU A 24 10.10 11.31 4.97
C GLU A 24 10.21 9.78 4.89
N LYS A 25 9.18 9.06 5.34
CA LYS A 25 9.15 7.60 5.22
C LYS A 25 9.22 7.11 3.78
N ALA A 26 8.53 7.77 2.86
CA ALA A 26 8.55 7.38 1.44
C ALA A 26 9.96 7.48 0.80
N LEU A 27 10.85 8.31 1.37
CA LEU A 27 12.20 8.56 0.86
C LEU A 27 13.30 7.78 1.62
N GLU A 28 12.95 6.99 2.64
CA GLU A 28 13.90 6.11 3.32
C GLU A 28 14.39 4.97 2.40
N ASP A 29 15.63 4.51 2.58
CA ASP A 29 16.26 3.46 1.75
C ASP A 29 15.51 2.12 1.80
N GLU A 30 14.88 1.82 2.93
CA GLU A 30 14.03 0.64 3.15
C GLU A 30 12.61 0.77 2.59
N SER A 31 12.29 1.84 1.87
CA SER A 31 11.03 2.02 1.14
C SER A 31 11.21 1.63 -0.32
N LEU A 32 10.66 0.47 -0.69
CA LEU A 32 10.91 -0.18 -1.98
C LEU A 32 9.65 -0.22 -2.85
N ILE A 33 9.87 -0.06 -4.14
CA ILE A 33 8.98 -0.59 -5.18
C ILE A 33 9.57 -1.93 -5.60
N ALA A 34 8.95 -3.03 -5.15
CA ALA A 34 9.48 -4.37 -5.34
C ALA A 34 8.74 -5.11 -6.47
N TRP A 35 9.49 -5.81 -7.32
CA TRP A 35 8.99 -6.76 -8.33
C TRP A 35 9.43 -8.21 -8.07
N ALA A 36 10.44 -8.41 -7.21
CA ALA A 36 10.96 -9.72 -6.83
C ALA A 36 10.91 -9.94 -5.31
N MET A 37 10.76 -11.20 -4.90
CA MET A 37 10.81 -11.65 -3.51
C MET A 37 11.61 -12.95 -3.44
N ASN A 38 12.68 -12.95 -2.64
CA ASN A 38 13.56 -14.11 -2.44
C ASN A 38 14.22 -14.65 -3.74
N GLY A 39 14.60 -13.74 -4.64
CA GLY A 39 15.29 -14.09 -5.90
C GLY A 39 14.37 -14.47 -7.06
N GLU A 40 13.06 -14.61 -6.81
CA GLU A 40 12.05 -14.92 -7.82
C GLU A 40 11.06 -13.77 -7.97
N ASP A 41 10.22 -13.80 -9.01
CA ASP A 41 9.08 -12.88 -9.13
C ASP A 41 8.19 -12.93 -7.89
N ILE A 42 7.61 -11.79 -7.50
CA ILE A 42 6.68 -11.74 -6.37
C ILE A 42 5.52 -12.71 -6.64
N PRO A 43 5.15 -13.61 -5.72
CA PRO A 43 3.97 -14.46 -5.89
C PRO A 43 2.70 -13.61 -6.08
N TYR A 44 1.75 -14.10 -6.89
CA TYR A 44 0.54 -13.33 -7.23
C TYR A 44 -0.17 -12.74 -6.00
N LEU A 45 -0.41 -13.56 -4.97
CA LEU A 45 -1.08 -13.13 -3.73
C LEU A 45 -0.28 -12.13 -2.89
N ASN A 46 1.03 -12.05 -3.12
CA ASN A 46 1.96 -11.14 -2.47
C ASN A 46 2.14 -9.82 -3.26
N GLY A 47 1.52 -9.68 -4.44
CA GLY A 47 1.45 -8.41 -5.15
C GLY A 47 2.04 -8.37 -6.55
N TYR A 48 2.22 -9.51 -7.24
CA TYR A 48 2.70 -9.53 -8.63
C TYR A 48 1.92 -8.57 -9.56
N PRO A 49 2.56 -7.79 -10.44
CA PRO A 49 3.99 -7.78 -10.73
C PRO A 49 4.78 -6.79 -9.87
N LEU A 50 4.09 -5.94 -9.10
CA LEU A 50 4.70 -4.79 -8.45
C LEU A 50 3.98 -4.47 -7.14
N ARG A 51 4.74 -4.17 -6.09
CA ARG A 51 4.19 -3.73 -4.80
C ARG A 51 5.03 -2.63 -4.15
N VAL A 52 4.43 -1.94 -3.19
CA VAL A 52 5.16 -1.11 -2.23
C VAL A 52 5.57 -1.97 -1.03
N VAL A 53 6.78 -1.75 -0.52
CA VAL A 53 7.27 -2.28 0.74
C VAL A 53 7.82 -1.12 1.57
N CYS A 54 7.20 -0.83 2.71
CA CYS A 54 7.72 0.16 3.66
C CYS A 54 8.37 -0.60 4.84
N GLY A 55 9.69 -0.81 4.80
CA GLY A 55 10.42 -1.51 5.86
C GLY A 55 10.20 -0.86 7.24
N GLY A 56 10.08 -1.67 8.28
CA GLY A 56 9.86 -1.19 9.66
C GLY A 56 8.46 -0.63 9.96
N TRP A 57 7.52 -0.64 9.01
CA TRP A 57 6.16 -0.12 9.18
C TRP A 57 5.10 -1.23 9.08
N PRO A 58 3.88 -1.02 9.64
CA PRO A 58 2.80 -1.99 9.52
C PRO A 58 2.52 -2.35 8.06
N GLY A 59 2.36 -3.65 7.76
CA GLY A 59 2.18 -4.14 6.39
C GLY A 59 0.98 -3.54 5.63
N SER A 60 0.05 -2.88 6.31
CA SER A 60 -1.06 -2.16 5.70
C SER A 60 -0.66 -0.92 4.90
N VAL A 61 0.55 -0.40 5.07
CA VAL A 61 1.10 0.64 4.17
C VAL A 61 1.90 0.05 3.00
N SER A 62 2.18 -1.25 3.00
CA SER A 62 2.90 -1.96 1.93
C SER A 62 1.93 -2.52 0.90
N GLY A 63 1.38 -1.65 0.03
CA GLY A 63 0.32 -2.00 -0.92
C GLY A 63 0.73 -3.02 -1.97
N LYS A 64 -0.17 -3.96 -2.26
CA LYS A 64 -0.01 -4.98 -3.31
C LYS A 64 -0.54 -4.45 -4.65
N TRP A 65 -0.10 -5.08 -5.75
CA TRP A 65 -0.63 -4.83 -7.10
C TRP A 65 -0.60 -3.35 -7.49
N LEU A 66 0.54 -2.70 -7.24
CA LEU A 66 0.72 -1.26 -7.40
C LEU A 66 0.44 -0.83 -8.85
N GLN A 67 -0.49 0.11 -9.03
CA GLN A 67 -0.77 0.73 -10.33
C GLN A 67 -0.41 2.22 -10.38
N ARG A 68 -0.49 2.92 -9.25
CA ARG A 68 -0.28 4.37 -9.22
C ARG A 68 0.30 4.86 -7.91
N ILE A 69 1.34 5.68 -7.99
CA ILE A 69 1.85 6.48 -6.86
C ILE A 69 1.26 7.88 -6.97
N VAL A 70 0.85 8.45 -5.84
CA VAL A 70 0.32 9.80 -5.77
C VAL A 70 1.03 10.53 -4.64
N ILE A 71 1.62 11.67 -4.99
CA ILE A 71 2.21 12.61 -4.05
C ILE A 71 1.17 13.67 -3.75
N ARG A 72 0.96 13.96 -2.47
CA ARG A 72 -0.08 14.87 -2.00
C ARG A 72 0.51 15.83 -0.98
N ASN A 73 -0.03 17.04 -0.95
CA ASN A 73 0.27 18.07 0.05
C ASN A 73 -0.60 17.94 1.32
N GLN A 74 -1.21 16.77 1.54
CA GLN A 74 -2.06 16.48 2.70
C GLN A 74 -1.91 15.03 3.12
N LYS A 75 -2.28 14.72 4.37
CA LYS A 75 -2.38 13.34 4.84
C LYS A 75 -3.37 12.57 3.97
N HIS A 76 -2.98 11.38 3.54
CA HIS A 76 -3.86 10.53 2.73
C HIS A 76 -5.16 10.22 3.49
N ASP A 77 -6.28 10.29 2.77
CA ASP A 77 -7.65 10.22 3.27
C ASP A 77 -8.42 9.02 2.70
N GLY A 78 -7.72 8.05 2.10
CA GLY A 78 -8.32 6.85 1.51
C GLY A 78 -8.88 5.85 2.53
N THR A 79 -9.62 4.86 2.02
CA THR A 79 -10.25 3.80 2.81
C THR A 79 -9.24 3.13 3.76
N LYS A 80 -9.61 3.02 5.04
CA LYS A 80 -8.80 2.51 6.17
C LYS A 80 -7.62 3.40 6.63
N MET A 81 -7.56 4.68 6.25
CA MET A 81 -6.60 5.63 6.85
C MET A 81 -7.00 6.19 8.21
N GLY A 82 -8.31 6.40 8.43
CA GLY A 82 -8.84 6.95 9.67
C GLY A 82 -9.06 5.90 10.77
N ALA A 83 -9.10 6.37 12.02
CA ALA A 83 -9.54 5.57 13.15
C ALA A 83 -10.97 5.04 12.90
N PRO A 84 -11.31 3.82 13.35
CA PRO A 84 -10.51 2.94 14.21
C PRO A 84 -9.51 2.04 13.46
N SER A 85 -9.37 2.19 12.14
CA SER A 85 -8.51 1.30 11.35
C SER A 85 -7.04 1.53 11.67
N TYR A 86 -6.30 0.46 11.95
CA TYR A 86 -4.86 0.49 12.22
C TYR A 86 -4.43 1.55 13.25
N SER A 87 -5.30 1.81 14.23
CA SER A 87 -5.05 2.73 15.34
C SER A 87 -4.78 1.91 16.59
N VAL A 88 -3.83 2.35 17.42
CA VAL A 88 -3.62 1.81 18.76
C VAL A 88 -4.49 2.59 19.77
N PRO A 89 -4.98 1.96 20.84
CA PRO A 89 -5.70 2.63 21.92
C PRO A 89 -4.91 3.79 22.54
#